data_AF-A0A8T4DTE2-F1
#
_entry.id   AF-A0A8T4DTE2-F1
#
_cell.length_a   1.000
_cell.length_b   1.000
_cell.length_c   1.000
_cell.angle_alpha   90.00
_cell.angle_beta   90.00
_cell.angle_gamma   90.00
#
_symmetry.space_group_name_H-M   'P 1'
#
loop_
_entity.id
_entity.type
_entity.pdbx_description
1 polymer ?
#
loop_
_entity_poly.entity_id
_entity_poly.type
_entity_poly.pdbx_seq_one_letter_code
_entity_poly.pdbx_strand_id
1 'polypeptide(L)'
;MRKTKGTFLIFFTALLGSLLLFSSGVFAGQAGVGVINVPPKYGYIRIEEQDSYIRVYLNISDYNSWADINNVTVTLDNYGTTISTFIYEQYLSLDSFFEINEFSETPDHMHLLDKEKCFFEKSSNKETIDERCDISIRFVFKKTYFTGLTIVINDRTGSSPAEAYISYNTEESMRSGTIIVIPWIGMRITVTIPPYLLDIIAIIVGLIGILYYLKKTGIWEKRRGGYEKTS
;
A
#
# COMPACT_ATOMS: atom_id res chain seq x y z
N MET A 1 41.54 -21.03 -79.58
CA MET A 1 41.30 -20.10 -78.44
C MET A 1 39.81 -19.74 -78.29
N ARG A 2 38.94 -20.66 -77.82
CA ARG A 2 37.48 -20.37 -77.71
C ARG A 2 36.79 -20.91 -76.44
N LYS A 3 37.53 -21.47 -75.47
CA LYS A 3 36.96 -22.09 -74.26
C LYS A 3 36.99 -21.23 -72.99
N THR A 4 37.73 -20.11 -72.98
CA THR A 4 37.91 -19.27 -71.78
C THR A 4 36.76 -18.31 -71.47
N LYS A 5 35.87 -18.03 -72.44
CA LYS A 5 34.74 -17.09 -72.24
C LYS A 5 33.56 -17.70 -71.49
N GLY A 6 33.32 -19.02 -71.63
CA GLY A 6 32.20 -19.71 -70.99
C GLY A 6 32.43 -19.96 -69.49
N THR A 7 33.65 -20.31 -69.11
CA THR A 7 34.02 -20.53 -67.69
C THR A 7 33.96 -19.26 -66.85
N PHE A 8 34.29 -18.10 -67.44
CA PHE A 8 34.22 -16.82 -66.73
C PHE A 8 32.76 -16.41 -66.45
N LEU A 9 31.85 -16.66 -67.39
CA LEU A 9 30.43 -16.35 -67.22
C LEU A 9 29.79 -17.19 -66.11
N ILE A 10 30.11 -18.49 -66.05
CA ILE A 10 29.60 -19.41 -65.02
C ILE A 10 30.10 -19.02 -63.63
N PHE A 11 31.38 -18.62 -63.52
CA PHE A 11 31.95 -18.18 -62.26
C PHE A 11 31.31 -16.88 -61.77
N PHE A 12 31.04 -15.95 -62.69
CA PHE A 12 30.39 -14.68 -62.37
C PHE A 12 28.92 -14.87 -61.94
N THR A 13 28.17 -15.77 -62.61
CA THR A 13 26.79 -16.06 -62.20
C THR A 13 26.71 -16.82 -60.87
N ALA A 14 27.66 -17.72 -60.60
CA ALA A 14 27.75 -18.40 -59.30
C ALA A 14 28.09 -17.42 -58.16
N LEU A 15 29.02 -16.48 -58.41
CA LEU A 15 29.38 -15.44 -57.44
C LEU A 15 28.20 -14.50 -57.15
N LEU A 16 27.49 -14.06 -58.20
CA LEU A 16 26.32 -13.19 -58.06
C LEU A 16 25.15 -13.89 -57.35
N GLY A 17 24.95 -15.19 -57.63
CA GLY A 17 23.99 -16.02 -56.90
C GLY A 17 24.34 -16.18 -55.43
N SER A 18 25.64 -16.34 -55.10
CA SER A 18 26.08 -16.42 -53.70
C SER A 18 25.84 -15.09 -52.95
N LEU A 19 26.12 -13.95 -53.57
CA LEU A 19 25.89 -12.63 -52.98
C LEU A 19 24.40 -12.36 -52.67
N LEU A 20 23.49 -12.85 -53.51
CA LEU A 20 22.05 -12.73 -53.29
C LEU A 20 21.52 -13.70 -52.22
N LEU A 21 22.14 -14.86 -52.03
CA LEU A 21 21.75 -15.84 -51.01
C LEU A 21 22.23 -15.48 -49.59
N PHE A 22 23.24 -14.62 -49.47
CA PHE A 22 23.77 -14.16 -48.17
C PHE A 22 23.36 -12.72 -47.82
N SER A 23 22.53 -12.04 -48.63
CA SER A 23 22.02 -10.69 -48.33
C SER A 23 20.69 -10.68 -47.59
N SER A 24 20.11 -11.85 -47.27
CA SER A 24 19.10 -11.91 -46.23
C SER A 24 19.79 -11.61 -44.92
N GLY A 25 19.77 -10.34 -44.52
CA GLY A 25 20.15 -9.92 -43.18
C GLY A 25 19.48 -10.88 -42.21
N VAL A 26 20.28 -11.73 -41.58
CA VAL A 26 19.83 -12.48 -40.42
C VAL A 26 19.56 -11.37 -39.41
N PHE A 27 18.29 -10.95 -39.32
CA PHE A 27 17.79 -10.34 -38.12
C PHE A 27 18.11 -11.39 -37.06
N ALA A 28 19.18 -11.14 -36.30
CA ALA A 28 19.42 -11.85 -35.08
C ALA A 28 18.11 -11.68 -34.31
N GLY A 29 17.30 -12.73 -34.32
CA GLY A 29 16.12 -12.80 -33.48
C GLY A 29 16.68 -12.56 -32.09
N GLN A 30 16.42 -11.36 -31.59
CA GLN A 30 16.66 -10.98 -30.22
C GLN A 30 16.02 -12.11 -29.44
N ALA A 31 16.85 -13.01 -28.90
CA ALA A 31 16.38 -14.15 -28.14
C ALA A 31 15.52 -13.51 -27.05
N GLY A 32 14.21 -13.70 -27.17
CA GLY A 32 13.24 -13.10 -26.28
C GLY A 32 13.53 -13.67 -24.91
N VAL A 33 14.32 -12.95 -24.12
CA VAL A 33 14.30 -13.10 -22.68
C VAL A 33 12.87 -12.75 -22.33
N GLY A 34 12.05 -13.77 -22.12
CA GLY A 34 10.72 -13.59 -21.58
C GLY A 34 10.91 -12.98 -20.21
N VAL A 35 10.80 -11.65 -20.12
CA VAL A 35 10.73 -10.97 -18.84
C VAL A 35 9.40 -11.40 -18.26
N ILE A 36 9.45 -12.23 -17.22
CA ILE A 36 8.26 -12.57 -16.46
C ILE A 36 7.86 -11.27 -15.78
N ASN A 37 6.76 -10.70 -16.22
CA ASN A 37 6.18 -9.54 -15.58
C ASN A 37 5.63 -9.96 -14.21
N VAL A 38 6.33 -9.59 -13.14
CA VAL A 38 5.94 -9.88 -11.76
C VAL A 38 5.26 -8.64 -11.16
N PRO A 39 4.07 -8.77 -10.54
CA PRO A 39 3.42 -7.64 -9.90
C PRO A 39 4.30 -7.06 -8.78
N PRO A 40 4.25 -5.74 -8.57
CA PRO A 40 5.04 -5.09 -7.54
C PRO A 40 4.67 -5.59 -6.15
N LYS A 41 5.62 -5.53 -5.22
CA LYS A 41 5.38 -5.96 -3.83
C LYS A 41 5.80 -4.89 -2.84
N TYR A 42 5.06 -4.78 -1.75
CA TYR A 42 5.47 -3.97 -0.61
C TYR A 42 6.64 -4.66 0.11
N GLY A 43 7.78 -3.98 0.18
CA GLY A 43 8.86 -4.32 1.11
C GLY A 43 8.44 -3.97 2.55
N TYR A 44 7.99 -2.73 2.76
CA TYR A 44 7.29 -2.35 3.99
C TYR A 44 6.35 -1.15 3.77
N ILE A 45 5.40 -1.01 4.69
CA ILE A 45 4.54 0.15 4.85
C ILE A 45 4.72 0.65 6.28
N ARG A 46 5.09 1.92 6.45
CA ARG A 46 5.20 2.57 7.75
C ARG A 46 4.40 3.86 7.75
N ILE A 47 3.54 4.02 8.74
CA ILE A 47 2.76 5.24 8.94
C ILE A 47 3.26 5.91 10.21
N GLU A 48 3.60 7.18 10.10
CA GLU A 48 4.03 7.99 11.24
C GLU A 48 3.22 9.26 11.33
N GLU A 49 2.93 9.64 12.55
CA GLU A 49 2.41 10.95 12.86
C GLU A 49 3.54 11.80 13.45
N GLN A 50 3.81 12.95 12.85
CA GLN A 50 4.79 13.89 13.34
C GLN A 50 4.28 15.32 13.18
N ASP A 51 4.28 16.07 14.28
CA ASP A 51 3.81 17.45 14.35
C ASP A 51 2.34 17.57 13.86
N SER A 52 2.09 18.36 12.82
CA SER A 52 0.77 18.52 12.19
C SER A 52 0.59 17.66 10.93
N TYR A 53 1.44 16.66 10.73
CA TYR A 53 1.48 15.85 9.50
C TYR A 53 1.41 14.36 9.79
N ILE A 54 0.84 13.65 8.82
CA ILE A 54 0.93 12.19 8.70
C ILE A 54 1.86 11.89 7.54
N ARG A 55 2.76 10.94 7.75
CA ARG A 55 3.74 10.47 6.78
C ARG A 55 3.53 9.00 6.50
N VAL A 56 3.34 8.66 5.24
CA VAL A 56 3.23 7.27 4.78
C VAL A 56 4.48 6.95 4.00
N TYR A 57 5.32 6.09 4.57
CA TYR A 57 6.55 5.61 3.96
C TYR A 57 6.26 4.25 3.33
N LEU A 58 6.57 4.14 2.05
CA LEU A 58 6.43 2.96 1.25
C LEU A 58 7.80 2.57 0.72
N ASN A 59 8.14 1.30 0.88
CA ASN A 59 9.22 0.69 0.12
C ASN A 59 8.59 -0.38 -0.77
N ILE A 60 8.81 -0.25 -2.07
CA ILE A 60 8.22 -1.08 -3.12
C ILE A 60 9.37 -1.81 -3.79
N SER A 61 9.27 -3.13 -3.84
CA SER A 61 10.23 -3.97 -4.56
C SER A 61 9.62 -4.34 -5.90
N ASP A 62 10.23 -3.83 -6.97
CA ASP A 62 9.95 -4.16 -8.35
C ASP A 62 10.97 -5.19 -8.85
N TYR A 63 10.49 -6.38 -9.20
CA TYR A 63 11.30 -7.51 -9.67
C TYR A 63 11.65 -7.40 -11.16
N ASN A 64 11.01 -6.52 -11.91
CA ASN A 64 11.19 -6.40 -13.34
C ASN A 64 12.33 -5.43 -13.70
N SER A 65 13.04 -4.87 -12.71
CA SER A 65 14.21 -3.99 -12.86
C SER A 65 14.01 -2.71 -13.70
N TRP A 66 12.83 -2.51 -14.28
CA TRP A 66 12.59 -1.49 -15.29
C TRP A 66 11.81 -0.30 -14.76
N ALA A 67 11.53 -0.23 -13.45
CA ALA A 67 10.77 0.86 -12.86
C ALA A 67 9.40 1.00 -13.55
N ASP A 68 8.71 -0.11 -13.69
CA ASP A 68 7.43 -0.14 -14.41
C ASP A 68 6.24 0.32 -13.55
N ILE A 69 6.48 0.92 -12.38
CA ILE A 69 5.41 1.53 -11.59
C ILE A 69 4.84 2.71 -12.37
N ASN A 70 3.53 2.67 -12.65
CA ASN A 70 2.82 3.76 -13.27
C ASN A 70 2.48 4.83 -12.23
N ASN A 71 1.76 4.42 -11.18
CA ASN A 71 1.40 5.29 -10.09
C ASN A 71 1.23 4.54 -8.77
N VAL A 72 1.30 5.29 -7.69
CA VAL A 72 1.01 4.83 -6.33
C VAL A 72 -0.01 5.76 -5.73
N THR A 73 -1.08 5.21 -5.18
CA THR A 73 -2.13 5.99 -4.52
C THR A 73 -2.20 5.69 -3.04
N VAL A 74 -2.51 6.71 -2.25
CA VAL A 74 -2.86 6.63 -0.84
C VAL A 74 -4.20 7.31 -0.67
N THR A 75 -5.25 6.51 -0.46
CA THR A 75 -6.63 6.99 -0.30
C THR A 75 -7.03 6.95 1.16
N LEU A 76 -7.56 8.07 1.65
CA LEU A 76 -8.19 8.19 2.96
C LEU A 76 -9.69 7.95 2.83
N ASP A 77 -10.23 7.06 3.65
CA ASP A 77 -11.67 6.80 3.74
C ASP A 77 -12.24 7.15 5.12
N ASN A 78 -13.53 7.49 5.15
CA ASN A 78 -14.32 7.66 6.36
C ASN A 78 -15.64 6.91 6.19
N TYR A 79 -15.79 5.77 6.88
CA TYR A 79 -16.94 4.87 6.80
C TYR A 79 -17.40 4.61 5.36
N GLY A 80 -16.46 4.28 4.47
CA GLY A 80 -16.71 3.98 3.06
C GLY A 80 -16.83 5.22 2.14
N THR A 81 -16.66 6.43 2.67
CA THR A 81 -16.61 7.66 1.86
C THR A 81 -15.17 8.10 1.67
N THR A 82 -14.72 8.21 0.42
CA THR A 82 -13.40 8.76 0.08
C THR A 82 -13.30 10.22 0.49
N ILE A 83 -12.31 10.54 1.32
CA ILE A 83 -12.02 11.92 1.76
C ILE A 83 -11.07 12.58 0.77
N SER A 84 -9.92 11.94 0.53
CA SER A 84 -8.88 12.42 -0.37
C SER A 84 -8.00 11.25 -0.82
N THR A 85 -7.46 11.36 -2.01
CA THR A 85 -6.54 10.41 -2.64
C THR A 85 -5.27 11.17 -3.00
N PHE A 86 -4.15 10.76 -2.41
CA PHE A 86 -2.83 11.26 -2.78
C PHE A 86 -2.24 10.33 -3.81
N ILE A 87 -1.66 10.90 -4.87
CA ILE A 87 -1.17 10.16 -6.03
C ILE A 87 0.29 10.54 -6.21
N TYR A 88 1.13 9.54 -6.40
CA TYR A 88 2.47 9.68 -6.96
C TYR A 88 2.44 9.07 -8.36
N GLU A 89 2.79 9.85 -9.37
CA GLU A 89 2.86 9.41 -10.77
C GLU A 89 4.31 9.40 -11.21
N GLN A 90 4.78 8.23 -11.62
CA GLN A 90 6.14 8.09 -12.14
C GLN A 90 6.18 8.52 -13.62
N TYR A 91 5.12 8.24 -14.39
CA TYR A 91 5.02 8.57 -15.81
C TYR A 91 3.74 9.36 -16.10
N LEU A 92 3.78 10.25 -17.09
CA LEU A 92 2.62 11.04 -17.54
C LEU A 92 1.51 10.16 -18.16
N SER A 93 1.89 9.04 -18.77
CA SER A 93 0.98 8.08 -19.38
C SER A 93 1.63 6.70 -19.44
N LEU A 94 0.81 5.65 -19.64
CA LEU A 94 1.27 4.27 -19.75
C LEU A 94 2.28 4.06 -20.89
N ASP A 95 2.22 4.89 -21.94
CA ASP A 95 3.10 4.82 -23.11
C ASP A 95 4.35 5.71 -22.99
N SER A 96 4.42 6.56 -21.96
CA SER A 96 5.55 7.47 -21.77
C SER A 96 6.78 6.74 -21.22
N PHE A 97 7.95 6.98 -21.80
CA PHE A 97 9.23 6.54 -21.23
C PHE A 97 9.92 7.65 -20.42
N PHE A 98 9.32 8.84 -20.35
CA PHE A 98 9.84 9.96 -19.58
C PHE A 98 9.24 9.96 -18.17
N GLU A 99 10.12 9.85 -17.18
CA GLU A 99 9.75 9.90 -15.76
C GLU A 99 9.50 11.35 -15.33
N ILE A 100 8.33 11.59 -14.73
CA ILE A 100 7.92 12.90 -14.17
C ILE A 100 8.07 12.93 -12.65
N ASN A 101 7.82 11.80 -11.98
CA ASN A 101 7.93 11.65 -10.52
C ASN A 101 7.15 12.72 -9.73
N GLU A 102 5.89 12.93 -10.08
CA GLU A 102 5.07 14.01 -9.52
C GLU A 102 4.08 13.53 -8.45
N PHE A 103 3.78 14.42 -7.50
CA PHE A 103 2.79 14.18 -6.45
C PHE A 103 1.56 15.07 -6.67
N SER A 104 0.37 14.51 -6.52
CA SER A 104 -0.92 15.20 -6.68
C SER A 104 -1.97 14.71 -5.68
N GLU A 105 -3.05 15.47 -5.53
CA GLU A 105 -4.15 15.17 -4.62
C GLU A 105 -5.48 15.16 -5.39
N THR A 106 -6.41 14.30 -5.02
CA THR A 106 -7.76 14.29 -5.58
C THR A 106 -8.78 14.00 -4.49
N PRO A 107 -9.77 14.87 -4.26
CA PRO A 107 -10.00 16.10 -4.99
C PRO A 107 -9.06 17.24 -4.53
N ASP A 108 -8.59 18.06 -5.48
CA ASP A 108 -7.55 19.08 -5.26
C ASP A 108 -7.91 20.19 -4.23
N HIS A 109 -9.19 20.34 -3.88
CA HIS A 109 -9.66 21.41 -2.99
C HIS A 109 -9.39 21.17 -1.50
N MET A 110 -9.02 19.95 -1.11
CA MET A 110 -8.77 19.62 0.30
C MET A 110 -7.42 20.16 0.79
N HIS A 111 -6.46 20.36 -0.12
CA HIS A 111 -5.13 20.92 0.16
C HIS A 111 -4.45 20.29 1.39
N LEU A 112 -4.58 18.97 1.52
CA LEU A 112 -3.99 18.19 2.60
C LEU A 112 -2.56 17.81 2.24
N LEU A 113 -2.27 17.50 0.97
CA LEU A 113 -0.95 17.06 0.54
C LEU A 113 0.08 18.20 0.61
N ASP A 114 1.22 17.93 1.24
CA ASP A 114 2.37 18.82 1.30
C ASP A 114 3.45 18.31 0.34
N LYS A 115 3.31 18.71 -0.94
CA LYS A 115 4.15 18.21 -2.05
C LYS A 115 5.64 18.46 -1.82
N GLU A 116 6.00 19.56 -1.16
CA GLU A 116 7.40 19.93 -0.89
C GLU A 116 8.07 18.97 0.12
N LYS A 117 7.29 18.25 0.94
CA LYS A 117 7.80 17.28 1.92
C LYS A 117 7.70 15.83 1.45
N CYS A 118 6.93 15.58 0.38
CA CYS A 118 6.91 14.29 -0.28
C CYS A 118 8.30 13.94 -0.81
N PHE A 119 8.56 12.64 -0.96
CA PHE A 119 9.87 12.16 -1.36
C PHE A 119 9.75 10.91 -2.21
N PHE A 120 10.64 10.81 -3.20
CA PHE A 120 10.81 9.65 -4.05
C PHE A 120 12.31 9.40 -4.24
N GLU A 121 12.72 8.15 -4.08
CA GLU A 121 14.06 7.68 -4.39
C GLU A 121 14.02 6.25 -4.90
N LYS A 122 14.88 5.95 -5.87
CA LYS A 122 15.04 4.62 -6.46
C LYS A 122 16.45 4.12 -6.21
N SER A 123 16.59 2.85 -5.81
CA SER A 123 17.91 2.21 -5.67
C SER A 123 18.63 2.17 -7.03
N SER A 124 19.84 2.72 -7.11
CA SER A 124 20.67 2.57 -8.31
C SER A 124 21.26 1.16 -8.38
N ASN A 125 21.32 0.56 -9.59
CA ASN A 125 21.75 -0.81 -9.94
C ASN A 125 23.18 -1.24 -9.52
N LYS A 126 23.76 -0.69 -8.45
CA LYS A 126 25.18 -0.90 -8.09
C LYS A 126 25.45 -1.84 -6.93
N GLU A 127 24.46 -2.34 -6.20
CA GLU A 127 24.74 -3.11 -4.97
C GLU A 127 24.15 -4.51 -4.85
N THR A 128 23.31 -4.99 -5.78
CA THR A 128 22.75 -6.35 -5.68
C THR A 128 22.84 -7.14 -6.97
N ILE A 129 23.31 -8.38 -6.85
CA ILE A 129 23.36 -9.41 -7.90
C ILE A 129 21.93 -9.85 -8.31
N ASP A 130 20.92 -9.40 -7.57
CA ASP A 130 19.50 -9.57 -7.88
C ASP A 130 18.99 -8.33 -8.63
N GLU A 131 18.35 -8.56 -9.78
CA GLU A 131 17.64 -7.61 -10.65
C GLU A 131 16.40 -6.97 -9.95
N ARG A 132 16.56 -6.49 -8.72
CA ARG A 132 15.49 -5.85 -7.94
C ARG A 132 15.70 -4.34 -7.91
N CYS A 133 14.64 -3.64 -8.27
CA CYS A 133 14.55 -2.19 -8.15
C CYS A 133 13.71 -1.86 -6.92
N ASP A 134 14.35 -1.34 -5.87
CA ASP A 134 13.64 -0.87 -4.69
C ASP A 134 13.33 0.63 -4.82
N ILE A 135 12.05 0.96 -4.67
CA ILE A 135 11.50 2.30 -4.79
C ILE A 135 11.00 2.73 -3.41
N SER A 136 11.51 3.86 -2.93
CA SER A 136 11.10 4.48 -1.67
C SER A 136 10.25 5.71 -1.95
N ILE A 137 8.97 5.67 -1.55
CA ILE A 137 8.02 6.78 -1.68
C ILE A 137 7.57 7.22 -0.30
N ARG A 138 7.52 8.53 -0.07
CA ARG A 138 6.95 9.12 1.13
C ARG A 138 5.87 10.13 0.75
N PHE A 139 4.64 9.84 1.15
CA PHE A 139 3.56 10.82 1.15
C PHE A 139 3.56 11.59 2.46
N VAL A 140 3.40 12.92 2.38
CA VAL A 140 3.27 13.78 3.55
C VAL A 140 2.03 14.64 3.40
N PHE A 141 1.07 14.46 4.30
CA PHE A 141 -0.18 15.22 4.26
C PHE A 141 -0.56 15.73 5.65
N LYS A 142 -1.31 16.84 5.68
CA LYS A 142 -1.82 17.44 6.90
C LYS A 142 -2.71 16.45 7.62
N LYS A 143 -2.52 16.40 8.92
CA LYS A 143 -3.29 15.53 9.81
C LYS A 143 -4.79 15.84 9.70
N THR A 144 -5.57 14.80 9.42
CA THR A 144 -7.02 14.86 9.26
C THR A 144 -7.67 13.61 9.84
N TYR A 145 -8.99 13.65 10.05
CA TYR A 145 -9.74 12.50 10.53
C TYR A 145 -10.08 11.55 9.36
N PHE A 146 -9.84 10.25 9.54
CA PHE A 146 -10.21 9.17 8.61
C PHE A 146 -10.33 7.85 9.37
N THR A 147 -11.12 6.91 8.85
CA THR A 147 -11.33 5.57 9.42
C THR A 147 -10.57 4.49 8.68
N GLY A 148 -10.03 4.79 7.50
CA GLY A 148 -9.22 3.84 6.78
C GLY A 148 -8.29 4.50 5.78
N LEU A 149 -7.26 3.73 5.43
CA LEU A 149 -6.22 4.11 4.51
C LEU A 149 -5.98 2.94 3.56
N THR A 150 -6.19 3.20 2.28
CA THR A 150 -5.96 2.25 1.19
C THR A 150 -4.74 2.69 0.40
N ILE A 151 -3.85 1.75 0.11
CA ILE A 151 -2.65 1.99 -0.68
C ILE A 151 -2.74 1.08 -1.90
N VAL A 152 -2.56 1.65 -3.09
CA VAL A 152 -2.58 0.88 -4.34
C VAL A 152 -1.34 1.21 -5.15
N ILE A 153 -0.67 0.19 -5.66
CA ILE A 153 0.44 0.32 -6.61
C ILE A 153 -0.04 -0.23 -7.94
N ASN A 154 -0.02 0.61 -8.97
CA ASN A 154 -0.33 0.22 -10.33
C ASN A 154 0.97 0.16 -11.15
N ASP A 155 1.20 -0.98 -11.79
CA ASP A 155 2.26 -1.20 -12.77
C ASP A 155 1.72 -0.85 -14.18
N ARG A 156 2.61 -0.38 -15.06
CA ARG A 156 2.35 -0.03 -16.46
C ARG A 156 1.90 -1.22 -17.30
N THR A 157 2.37 -2.42 -16.96
CA THR A 157 2.26 -3.60 -17.83
C THR A 157 0.93 -4.36 -17.64
N GLY A 158 -0.04 -3.76 -16.94
CA GLY A 158 -1.37 -4.33 -16.73
C GLY A 158 -1.41 -5.51 -15.76
N SER A 159 -0.33 -5.71 -14.99
CA SER A 159 -0.31 -6.62 -13.85
C SER A 159 -1.43 -6.29 -12.86
N SER A 160 -1.85 -7.29 -12.08
CA SER A 160 -2.74 -7.03 -10.95
C SER A 160 -2.09 -6.01 -10.01
N PRO A 161 -2.84 -4.98 -9.57
CA PRO A 161 -2.31 -3.99 -8.65
C PRO A 161 -1.94 -4.65 -7.32
N ALA A 162 -0.94 -4.10 -6.65
CA ALA A 162 -0.68 -4.44 -5.26
C ALA A 162 -1.51 -3.51 -4.38
N GLU A 163 -2.28 -4.08 -3.46
CA GLU A 163 -3.21 -3.34 -2.62
C GLU A 163 -2.94 -3.65 -1.14
N ALA A 164 -2.97 -2.61 -0.31
CA ALA A 164 -2.89 -2.73 1.13
C ALA A 164 -3.96 -1.86 1.80
N TYR A 165 -4.68 -2.44 2.76
CA TYR A 165 -5.78 -1.79 3.45
C TYR A 165 -5.49 -1.71 4.94
N ILE A 166 -5.65 -0.52 5.50
CA ILE A 166 -5.50 -0.27 6.93
C ILE A 166 -6.81 0.33 7.42
N SER A 167 -7.57 -0.44 8.19
CA SER A 167 -8.80 0.03 8.82
C SER A 167 -8.53 0.40 10.28
N TYR A 168 -8.95 1.60 10.64
CA TYR A 168 -9.02 2.09 12.01
C TYR A 168 -10.48 1.93 12.48
N ASN A 169 -10.86 0.67 12.69
CA ASN A 169 -12.21 0.31 13.11
C ASN A 169 -12.47 0.87 14.52
N THR A 170 -13.55 1.62 14.70
CA THR A 170 -13.96 2.13 16.04
C THR A 170 -14.69 1.06 16.86
N GLU A 171 -15.19 -0.01 16.21
CA GLU A 171 -15.98 -1.07 16.83
C GLU A 171 -15.15 -2.30 17.26
N GLU A 172 -14.03 -2.56 16.58
CA GLU A 172 -13.05 -3.56 17.02
C GLU A 172 -11.82 -2.82 17.52
N SER A 173 -11.56 -2.95 18.82
CA SER A 173 -10.54 -2.20 19.54
C SER A 173 -9.25 -2.06 18.73
N MET A 174 -8.85 -0.81 18.44
CA MET A 174 -7.52 -0.40 17.96
C MET A 174 -6.44 -0.68 19.02
N ARG A 175 -6.40 -1.92 19.54
CA ARG A 175 -5.63 -2.37 20.68
C ARG A 175 -4.48 -3.24 20.19
N SER A 176 -3.29 -2.65 20.18
CA SER A 176 -2.08 -3.44 20.42
C SER A 176 -1.92 -3.54 21.93
N GLY A 177 -2.48 -4.59 22.55
CA GLY A 177 -2.29 -5.01 23.96
C GLY A 177 -2.63 -4.02 25.08
N THR A 178 -2.13 -2.79 25.03
CA THR A 178 -2.21 -1.70 26.02
C THR A 178 -2.19 -0.29 25.40
N ILE A 179 -2.04 -0.17 24.08
CA ILE A 179 -1.86 1.11 23.39
C ILE A 179 -3.00 1.32 22.40
N ILE A 180 -3.71 2.45 22.53
CA ILE A 180 -4.63 2.95 21.51
C ILE A 180 -3.91 4.08 20.77
N VAL A 181 -3.64 3.87 19.48
CA VAL A 181 -3.02 4.90 18.62
C VAL A 181 -4.13 5.50 17.76
N ILE A 182 -4.57 6.71 18.11
CA ILE A 182 -5.54 7.45 17.32
C ILE A 182 -4.79 8.47 16.44
N PRO A 183 -4.71 8.25 15.10
CA PRO A 183 -3.80 8.99 14.23
C PRO A 183 -4.11 10.49 14.08
N TRP A 184 -5.29 10.95 14.53
CA TRP A 184 -5.67 12.37 14.52
C TRP A 184 -5.59 13.06 15.89
N ILE A 185 -5.24 12.38 16.98
CA ILE A 185 -5.16 12.99 18.31
C ILE A 185 -3.73 13.44 18.64
N GLY A 186 -2.70 12.89 17.98
CA GLY A 186 -1.30 13.28 18.24
C GLY A 186 -0.81 12.92 19.63
N MET A 187 -1.61 12.10 20.31
CA MET A 187 -1.29 11.52 21.60
C MET A 187 -1.47 10.02 21.47
N ARG A 188 -0.43 9.27 21.81
CA ARG A 188 -0.56 7.83 22.05
C ARG A 188 -1.28 7.69 23.39
N ILE A 189 -2.55 7.29 23.36
CA ILE A 189 -3.28 7.01 24.59
C ILE A 189 -2.87 5.62 25.02
N THR A 190 -1.88 5.55 25.90
CA THR A 190 -1.50 4.31 26.58
C THR A 190 -2.49 4.10 27.71
N VAL A 191 -3.57 3.37 27.44
CA VAL A 191 -4.49 2.97 28.50
C VAL A 191 -3.95 1.67 29.09
N THR A 192 -3.12 1.80 30.12
CA THR A 192 -2.76 0.67 30.98
C THR A 192 -3.99 0.29 31.79
N ILE A 193 -4.88 -0.48 31.20
CA ILE A 193 -6.04 -1.04 31.91
C ILE A 193 -5.49 -2.15 32.80
N PRO A 194 -5.52 -2.01 34.14
CA PRO A 194 -5.12 -3.09 35.00
C PRO A 194 -6.02 -4.30 34.72
N PRO A 195 -5.48 -5.54 34.69
CA PRO A 195 -6.25 -6.73 34.30
C PRO A 195 -7.54 -6.91 35.12
N TYR A 196 -7.52 -6.45 36.38
CA TYR A 196 -8.66 -6.51 37.30
C TYR A 196 -9.75 -5.46 37.07
N LEU A 197 -9.54 -4.41 36.27
CA LEU A 197 -10.51 -3.31 36.14
C LEU A 197 -11.80 -3.78 35.46
N LEU A 198 -11.69 -4.61 34.43
CA LEU A 198 -12.84 -5.16 33.71
C LEU A 198 -13.63 -6.13 34.61
N ASP A 199 -12.91 -6.95 35.39
CA ASP A 199 -13.51 -7.86 36.37
C ASP A 199 -14.28 -7.08 37.44
N ILE A 200 -13.71 -5.98 37.96
CA ILE A 200 -14.36 -5.10 38.93
C ILE A 200 -15.62 -4.47 38.34
N ILE A 201 -15.57 -3.98 37.09
CA ILE A 201 -16.75 -3.40 36.43
C ILE A 201 -17.85 -4.46 36.27
N ALA A 202 -17.49 -5.67 35.83
CA ALA A 202 -18.44 -6.79 35.70
C ALA A 202 -19.08 -7.15 37.05
N ILE A 203 -18.30 -7.19 38.13
CA ILE A 203 -18.80 -7.45 39.49
C ILE A 203 -19.74 -6.33 39.95
N ILE A 204 -19.39 -5.06 39.74
CA ILE A 204 -20.22 -3.92 40.13
C ILE A 204 -21.57 -3.95 39.38
N VAL A 205 -21.55 -4.15 38.07
CA VAL A 205 -22.77 -4.25 37.26
C VAL A 205 -23.63 -5.43 37.69
N GLY A 206 -23.01 -6.58 37.97
CA GLY A 206 -23.68 -7.75 38.53
C GLY A 206 -24.34 -7.47 39.88
N LEU A 207 -23.64 -6.80 40.81
CA LEU A 207 -24.17 -6.41 42.12
C LEU A 207 -25.33 -5.42 42.01
N ILE A 208 -25.22 -4.42 41.12
CA ILE A 208 -26.31 -3.48 40.85
C ILE A 208 -27.54 -4.21 40.30
N GLY A 209 -27.34 -5.16 39.37
CA GLY A 209 -28.40 -6.01 38.83
C GLY A 209 -29.09 -6.85 39.90
N ILE A 210 -28.32 -7.47 40.80
CA ILE A 210 -28.85 -8.23 41.93
C ILE A 210 -29.63 -7.33 42.89
N LEU A 211 -29.09 -6.18 43.27
CA LEU A 211 -29.76 -5.21 44.15
C LEU A 211 -31.08 -4.72 43.54
N TYR A 212 -31.07 -4.41 42.24
CA TYR A 212 -32.27 -4.02 41.51
C TYR A 212 -33.32 -5.15 41.50
N TYR A 213 -32.90 -6.39 41.23
CA TYR A 213 -33.78 -7.56 41.26
C TYR A 213 -34.38 -7.81 42.65
N LEU A 214 -33.57 -7.75 43.71
CA LEU A 214 -34.01 -7.93 45.10
C LEU A 214 -34.98 -6.83 45.55
N LYS A 215 -34.76 -5.58 45.11
CA LYS A 215 -35.69 -4.47 45.33
C LYS A 215 -37.02 -4.71 44.60
N LYS A 216 -36.96 -5.11 43.32
CA LYS A 216 -38.14 -5.34 42.48
C LYS A 216 -39.01 -6.51 42.95
N THR A 217 -38.39 -7.56 43.52
CA THR A 217 -39.10 -8.75 44.01
C THR A 217 -39.67 -8.59 45.43
N GLY A 218 -39.45 -7.45 46.09
CA GLY A 218 -39.99 -7.19 47.44
C GLY A 218 -39.41 -8.08 48.55
N ILE A 219 -38.35 -8.85 48.26
CA ILE A 219 -37.72 -9.79 49.21
C ILE A 219 -37.11 -9.03 50.40
N TRP A 220 -36.65 -7.80 50.16
CA TRP A 220 -36.08 -6.93 51.19
C TRP A 220 -37.14 -6.44 52.21
N GLU A 221 -38.36 -6.17 51.77
CA GLU A 221 -39.46 -5.73 52.63
C GLU A 221 -40.07 -6.90 53.43
N LYS A 222 -40.19 -8.09 52.80
CA LYS A 222 -40.65 -9.31 53.46
C LYS A 222 -39.78 -9.74 54.65
N ARG A 223 -38.48 -9.44 54.64
CA ARG A 223 -37.57 -9.74 55.76
C ARG A 223 -37.58 -8.69 56.88
N ARG A 224 -37.86 -7.42 56.57
CA ARG A 224 -37.96 -6.37 57.62
C ARG A 224 -39.27 -6.45 58.41
N GLY A 225 -40.39 -6.80 57.77
CA GLY A 225 -41.69 -6.93 58.46
C GLY A 225 -41.83 -8.15 59.39
N GLY A 226 -40.85 -9.06 59.43
CA GLY A 226 -40.86 -10.24 60.29
C GLY A 226 -40.29 -10.02 61.70
N TYR A 227 -39.57 -8.92 61.94
CA TYR A 227 -38.91 -8.64 63.22
C TYR A 227 -39.73 -7.74 64.18
N GLU A 228 -40.85 -7.18 63.74
CA GLU A 228 -41.70 -6.30 64.59
C GLU A 228 -42.88 -7.04 65.28
N LYS A 229 -42.93 -8.38 65.22
CA LYS A 229 -43.98 -9.17 65.91
C LYS A 229 -43.44 -10.05 67.03
N THR A 230 -42.61 -9.50 67.91
CA THR A 230 -42.33 -10.09 69.24
C THR A 230 -41.95 -8.99 70.23
N SER A 231 -42.95 -8.27 70.73
CA SER A 231 -42.94 -7.62 72.06
C SER A 231 -44.38 -7.41 72.51
#